data_AF-A0A955BF46-F1
#
_entry.id   AF-A0A955BF46-F1
#
_cell.length_a   1.000
_cell.length_b   1.000
_cell.length_c   1.000
_cell.angle_alpha   90.00
_cell.angle_beta   90.00
_cell.angle_gamma   90.00
#
_symmetry.space_group_name_H-M   'P 1'
#
loop_
_entity.id
_entity.type
_entity.pdbx_description
1 polymer ?
#
loop_
_entity_poly.entity_id
_entity_poly.type
_entity_poly.pdbx_seq_one_letter_code
_entity_poly.pdbx_strand_id
1 'polypeptide(L)'
;MTSANLYADQAHERLRSERRRYLRSHPNSRFVAAEVFCDLAVSARQLERMDDHAAGLRGLFDPATGEHYLTEDVELFDHQAFA
;
A
#
# COMPACT_ATOMS: atom_id res chain seq x y z
N MET A 1 9.63 11.62 -27.17
CA MET A 1 9.13 11.58 -25.79
C MET A 1 9.40 12.94 -25.17
N THR A 2 8.34 13.73 -25.00
CA THR A 2 8.40 15.18 -24.72
C THR A 2 8.55 15.44 -23.23
N SER A 3 9.30 16.48 -22.86
CA SER A 3 9.58 16.90 -21.48
C SER A 3 8.34 17.02 -20.58
N ALA A 4 7.17 17.32 -21.13
CA ALA A 4 5.90 17.39 -20.39
C ALA A 4 5.50 16.07 -19.69
N ASN A 5 5.77 14.90 -20.29
CA ASN A 5 5.49 13.62 -19.65
C ASN A 5 6.42 13.36 -18.46
N LEU A 6 7.69 13.76 -18.59
CA LEU A 6 8.69 13.61 -17.53
C LEU A 6 8.34 14.44 -16.27
N TYR A 7 7.81 15.66 -16.46
CA TYR A 7 7.38 16.52 -15.35
C TYR A 7 6.12 15.99 -14.64
N ALA A 8 5.14 15.46 -15.39
CA ALA A 8 3.94 14.87 -14.82
C ALA A 8 4.27 13.61 -13.99
N ASP A 9 5.16 12.76 -14.49
CA ASP A 9 5.61 11.55 -13.79
C ASP A 9 6.35 11.89 -12.49
N GLN A 10 7.22 12.91 -12.51
CA GLN A 10 7.92 13.39 -11.31
C GLN A 10 6.96 13.99 -10.27
N ALA A 11 5.92 14.71 -10.70
CA ALA A 11 4.93 15.28 -9.79
C ALA A 11 4.08 14.19 -9.12
N HIS A 12 3.65 13.16 -9.88
CA HIS A 12 2.93 12.03 -9.32
C HIS A 12 3.76 11.21 -8.33
N GLU A 13 5.05 11.00 -8.61
CA GLU A 13 5.92 10.27 -7.68
C GLU A 13 6.17 11.04 -6.37
N ARG A 14 6.24 12.37 -6.44
CA ARG A 14 6.31 13.22 -5.24
C ARG A 14 5.05 13.08 -4.40
N LEU A 15 3.87 13.19 -5.01
CA LEU A 15 2.59 13.03 -4.31
C LEU A 15 2.44 11.64 -3.67
N ARG A 16 2.83 10.58 -4.38
CA ARG A 16 2.90 9.21 -3.85
C ARG A 16 3.79 9.13 -2.62
N SER A 17 5.00 9.66 -2.73
CA SER A 17 6.00 9.63 -1.66
C SER A 17 5.55 10.41 -0.43
N GLU A 18 4.93 11.58 -0.61
CA GLU A 18 4.36 12.36 0.48
C GLU A 18 3.22 11.62 1.18
N ARG A 19 2.32 10.98 0.41
CA ARG A 19 1.21 10.20 0.96
C ARG A 19 1.68 8.98 1.74
N ARG A 20 2.68 8.25 1.23
CA ARG A 20 3.34 7.14 1.96
C ARG A 20 3.98 7.65 3.26
N ARG A 21 4.69 8.79 3.22
CA ARG A 21 5.31 9.37 4.41
C ARG A 21 4.28 9.75 5.47
N TYR A 22 3.17 10.36 5.06
CA TYR A 22 2.05 10.66 5.94
C TYR A 22 1.53 9.39 6.60
N LEU A 23 1.18 8.35 5.83
CA LEU A 23 0.68 7.09 6.38
C LEU A 23 1.68 6.40 7.31
N ARG A 24 2.98 6.41 7.00
CA ARG A 24 4.02 5.85 7.90
C ARG A 24 4.12 6.58 9.23
N SER A 25 3.71 7.85 9.30
CA SER A 25 3.63 8.61 10.56
C SER A 25 2.30 8.48 11.30
N HIS A 26 1.29 7.80 10.73
CA HIS A 26 0.00 7.63 11.39
C HIS A 26 0.10 6.57 12.50
N PRO A 27 -0.39 6.87 13.71
CA PRO A 27 -0.25 5.98 14.86
C PRO A 27 -0.94 4.62 14.68
N ASN A 28 -2.00 4.59 13.86
CA ASN A 28 -2.80 3.40 13.59
C ASN A 28 -2.43 2.70 12.29
N SER A 29 -1.40 3.18 11.58
CA SER A 29 -0.95 2.58 10.34
C SER A 29 0.24 1.66 10.60
N ARG A 30 0.13 0.43 10.08
CA ARG A 30 1.13 -0.63 10.19
C ARG A 30 1.55 -1.02 8.78
N PHE A 31 2.78 -0.66 8.41
CA PHE A 31 3.38 -1.19 7.19
C PHE A 31 3.90 -2.60 7.49
N VAL A 32 3.36 -3.58 6.78
CA VAL A 32 3.67 -5.00 6.94
C VAL A 32 4.25 -5.54 5.64
N ALA A 33 5.05 -6.60 5.75
CA ALA A 33 5.54 -7.33 4.59
C ALA A 33 4.38 -8.00 3.83
N ALA A 34 4.59 -8.28 2.54
CA ALA A 34 3.60 -8.89 1.66
C ALA A 34 3.06 -10.22 2.22
N GLU A 35 3.92 -11.07 2.79
CA GLU A 35 3.52 -12.36 3.35
C GLU A 35 2.54 -12.18 4.51
N VAL A 36 2.85 -11.26 5.43
CA VAL A 36 1.98 -10.92 6.57
C VAL A 36 0.66 -10.32 6.09
N PHE A 37 0.70 -9.48 5.06
CA PHE A 37 -0.50 -8.92 4.45
C PHE A 37 -1.40 -10.01 3.85
N CYS A 38 -0.82 -10.96 3.11
CA CYS A 38 -1.54 -12.09 2.53
C CYS A 38 -2.18 -12.96 3.63
N ASP A 39 -1.43 -13.28 4.69
CA ASP A 39 -1.94 -14.04 5.84
C ASP A 39 -3.13 -13.32 6.51
N LEU A 40 -3.04 -11.99 6.68
CA LEU A 40 -4.14 -11.18 7.21
C LEU A 40 -5.35 -11.20 6.28
N ALA A 41 -5.14 -11.06 4.97
CA ALA A 41 -6.20 -11.02 3.96
C ALA A 41 -7.02 -12.31 3.88
N VAL A 42 -6.42 -13.46 4.16
CA VAL A 42 -7.10 -14.77 4.18
C VAL A 42 -7.48 -15.23 5.59
N SER A 43 -7.17 -14.43 6.61
CA SER A 43 -7.49 -14.77 7.99
C SER A 43 -9.00 -14.73 8.26
N ALA A 44 -9.43 -15.35 9.35
CA ALA A 44 -10.81 -15.25 9.82
C ALA A 44 -11.15 -13.87 10.44
N ARG A 45 -10.21 -12.92 10.45
CA ARG A 45 -10.47 -11.55 10.92
C ARG A 45 -11.38 -10.86 9.91
N GLN A 46 -12.40 -10.16 10.39
CA GLN A 46 -13.34 -9.40 9.54
C GLN A 46 -12.69 -8.09 9.07
N LEU A 47 -11.64 -8.20 8.27
CA LEU A 47 -10.90 -7.05 7.75
C LEU A 47 -11.61 -6.47 6.52
N GLU A 48 -11.62 -5.14 6.43
CA GLU A 48 -12.18 -4.40 5.31
C GLU A 48 -11.07 -4.02 4.33
N ARG A 49 -11.32 -4.14 3.02
CA ARG A 49 -10.37 -3.70 1.99
C ARG A 49 -10.31 -2.19 1.93
N MET A 50 -9.10 -1.63 1.93
CA MET A 50 -8.85 -0.19 1.92
C MET A 50 -7.61 0.13 1.08
N ASP A 51 -7.63 -0.24 -0.21
CA ASP A 51 -6.52 -0.03 -1.14
C ASP A 51 -6.32 1.46 -1.45
N ASP A 52 -5.06 1.90 -1.49
CA ASP A 52 -4.67 3.27 -1.87
C ASP A 52 -3.74 3.25 -3.09
N HIS A 53 -4.33 3.02 -4.25
CA HIS A 53 -3.63 2.98 -5.55
C HIS A 53 -2.89 4.27 -5.89
N ALA A 54 -3.36 5.41 -5.38
CA ALA A 54 -2.71 6.68 -5.60
C ALA A 54 -1.42 6.81 -4.76
N ALA A 55 -1.26 6.05 -3.68
CA ALA A 55 0.00 5.86 -2.95
C ALA A 55 0.79 4.61 -3.40
N GLY A 56 0.18 3.76 -4.25
CA GLY A 56 0.73 2.47 -4.65
C GLY A 56 0.71 1.46 -3.51
N LEU A 57 -0.36 1.44 -2.71
CA LEU A 57 -0.50 0.58 -1.54
C LEU A 57 -1.75 -0.29 -1.62
N ARG A 58 -1.65 -1.50 -1.09
CA ARG A 58 -2.81 -2.29 -0.65
C ARG A 58 -3.04 -2.10 0.84
N GLY A 59 -4.31 -2.18 1.23
CA GLY A 59 -4.71 -1.90 2.60
C GLY A 59 -5.79 -2.83 3.11
N LEU A 60 -5.67 -3.17 4.39
CA LEU A 60 -6.69 -3.84 5.18
C LEU A 60 -6.95 -3.01 6.42
N PHE A 61 -8.22 -2.76 6.72
CA PHE A 61 -8.66 -2.10 7.94
C PHE A 61 -9.27 -3.12 8.90
N ASP A 62 -8.85 -3.09 10.16
CA ASP A 62 -9.44 -3.87 11.22
C ASP A 62 -10.42 -3.00 12.03
N PRO A 63 -11.74 -3.17 11.86
CA PRO A 63 -12.73 -2.38 12.60
C PRO A 63 -12.73 -2.67 14.10
N ALA A 64 -12.21 -3.84 14.54
CA ALA A 64 -12.18 -4.20 15.95
C ALA A 64 -11.08 -3.45 16.72
N THR A 65 -9.95 -3.16 16.05
CA THR A 65 -8.79 -2.51 16.67
C THR A 65 -8.55 -1.08 16.18
N GLY A 66 -9.16 -0.70 15.05
CA GLY A 66 -8.91 0.57 14.37
C GLY A 66 -7.57 0.63 13.65
N GLU A 67 -6.89 -0.50 13.47
CA GLU A 67 -5.60 -0.57 12.78
C GLU A 67 -5.76 -0.66 11.27
N HIS A 68 -4.80 -0.07 10.56
CA HIS A 68 -4.66 -0.16 9.11
C HIS A 68 -3.37 -0.91 8.77
N TYR A 69 -3.50 -2.08 8.15
CA TYR A 69 -2.37 -2.86 7.65
C TYR A 69 -2.13 -2.52 6.19
N LEU A 70 -0.94 -2.04 5.86
CA LEU A 70 -0.57 -1.52 4.55
C LEU A 70 0.64 -2.29 4.01
N THR A 71 0.65 -2.58 2.71
CA THR A 71 1.79 -3.14 1.99
C THR A 71 1.94 -2.43 0.64
N GLU A 72 3.16 -2.39 0.09
CA GLU A 72 3.39 -1.72 -1.19
C GLU A 72 2.92 -2.62 -2.35
N ASP A 73 2.21 -2.03 -3.33
CA ASP A 73 1.67 -2.77 -4.48
C ASP A 73 2.77 -3.57 -5.20
N VAL A 74 3.96 -2.99 -5.33
CA VAL A 74 5.11 -3.63 -6.00
C VAL A 74 5.55 -4.92 -5.31
N GLU A 75 5.42 -5.03 -3.99
CA GLU A 75 5.83 -6.21 -3.22
C GLU A 75 4.86 -7.38 -3.42
N LEU A 76 3.60 -7.11 -3.79
CA LEU A 76 2.59 -8.15 -4.05
C LEU A 76 2.66 -8.74 -5.46
N PHE A 77 3.26 -8.04 -6.42
CA PHE A 77 3.35 -8.48 -7.81
C PHE A 77 4.74 -8.98 -8.23
N ASP A 78 5.77 -8.76 -7.41
CA ASP A 78 7.14 -9.27 -7.68
C ASP A 78 7.34 -10.74 -7.28
N HIS A 79 6.33 -11.37 -6.65
CA HIS A 79 6.22 -12.83 -6.56
C HIS A 79 5.73 -13.44 -7.90
N GLN A 80 6.39 -13.08 -9.01
CA GLN A 80 6.42 -13.92 -10.21
C GLN A 80 7.45 -15.04 -10.00
N ALA A 81 7.19 -15.92 -9.04
CA ALA A 81 8.02 -17.08 -8.77
C ALA A 81 7.23 -18.38 -8.94
N PHE A 82 6.43 -18.52 -10.00
CA PHE A 82 6.04 -19.83 -10.54
C PHE A 82 5.70 -19.75 -12.03
N ALA A 83 6.72 -19.96 -12.87
CA ALA A 83 6.63 -20.61 -14.18
C ALA A 83 7.95 -21.33 -14.46
#